data_AF-A0A4P6FMA0-F1
#
_entry.id   AF-A0A4P6FMA0-F1
#
_cell.length_a   1.000
_cell.length_b   1.000
_cell.length_c   1.000
_cell.angle_alpha   90.00
_cell.angle_beta   90.00
_cell.angle_gamma   90.00
#
_symmetry.space_group_name_H-M   'P 1'
#
loop_
_entity.id
_entity.type
_entity.pdbx_description
1 polymer ?
#
loop_
_entity_poly.entity_id
_entity_poly.type
_entity_poly.pdbx_seq_one_letter_code
_entity_poly.pdbx_strand_id
1 'polypeptide(L)'
;MTIKDLRLPDQSRGPRRFALISWTTTQVVQPPQVEGRQESRIEDYLKKATLLKQIMSNKARRYRVINAAQNIATVAVSSLLLFIGFSGLDKITLYLSWFHSVSRQGAEFTFNLLVFALFVVGVLHLVFRFAEKQSSAEKGIAALAALANEIEDTITSKGNLVISEGPARVDLVRTRYEAIAENLPANSDREFLRAKRDLATKESRRPTITISPQQLFDRKQQQRIVSSIALGSRAIVDALVALRSTDKALYLGGGMIRNAVWDHLHGYGSPTPGDDVDVIHFDSADTEKRHDEAIRVRLTSLVPNARWSVKNQARMHSVNREPPYSSIEDAISRWPETATAFVARLDETGRIEFVAPYGFDDLLRLLITNTPPFAARVDVIRRRAEEKQWQRLWPRLRLLLPSD
;
A
#
# COMPACT_ATOMS: atom_id res chain seq x y z
N MET A 1 34.15 -11.39 -2.59
CA MET A 1 35.14 -10.30 -2.71
C MET A 1 34.48 -9.07 -2.12
N THR A 2 34.87 -8.72 -0.89
CA THR A 2 34.21 -7.72 -0.04
C THR A 2 34.90 -6.39 -0.24
N ILE A 3 34.16 -5.33 -0.53
CA ILE A 3 34.70 -3.96 -0.58
C ILE A 3 34.07 -3.16 0.56
N LYS A 4 34.76 -3.21 1.71
CA LYS A 4 34.91 -2.05 2.59
C LYS A 4 35.98 -1.16 1.94
N ASP A 5 35.89 0.14 2.23
CA ASP A 5 36.85 1.21 1.87
C ASP A 5 36.63 1.90 0.52
N LEU A 6 35.90 3.02 0.59
CA LEU A 6 36.19 4.21 -0.20
C LEU A 6 35.97 5.45 0.69
N ARG A 7 37.07 5.85 1.35
CA ARG A 7 37.24 7.15 2.02
C ARG A 7 37.35 8.24 0.95
N LEU A 8 36.71 9.38 1.21
CA LEU A 8 36.81 10.62 0.44
C LEU A 8 38.19 11.28 0.64
N PRO A 9 38.75 11.99 -0.37
CA PRO A 9 40.02 12.69 -0.22
C PRO A 9 39.86 14.06 0.47
N ASP A 10 40.79 14.32 1.38
CA ASP A 10 41.07 15.58 2.06
C ASP A 10 41.76 16.57 1.09
N GLN A 11 41.31 17.83 1.07
CA GLN A 11 42.01 18.95 0.43
C GLN A 11 42.17 20.09 1.44
N SER A 12 43.35 20.14 2.06
CA SER A 12 43.86 21.30 2.77
C SER A 12 45.12 21.81 2.06
N ARG A 13 45.06 23.04 1.52
CA ARG A 13 46.16 24.01 1.32
C ARG A 13 45.66 25.23 0.54
N GLY A 14 45.54 26.38 1.22
CA GLY A 14 45.56 27.72 0.58
C GLY A 14 47.00 28.27 0.53
N PRO A 15 47.25 29.59 0.35
CA PRO A 15 46.39 30.65 -0.19
C PRO A 15 47.08 31.49 -1.30
N ARG A 16 46.33 32.28 -2.08
CA ARG A 16 46.87 33.46 -2.81
C ARG A 16 45.85 34.62 -2.77
N ARG A 17 46.29 35.77 -2.23
CA ARG A 17 45.63 37.11 -2.29
C ARG A 17 45.73 37.65 -3.74
N PHE A 18 44.94 38.59 -4.28
CA PHE A 18 44.24 39.79 -3.81
C PHE A 18 43.13 40.13 -4.83
N ALA A 19 42.01 40.73 -4.39
CA ALA A 19 41.42 41.96 -4.97
C ALA A 19 40.20 42.39 -4.15
N LEU A 20 40.23 43.64 -3.70
CA LEU A 20 39.20 44.34 -2.93
C LEU A 20 38.00 44.67 -3.82
N ILE A 21 36.80 44.23 -3.44
CA ILE A 21 35.55 44.89 -3.82
C ILE A 21 34.65 44.90 -2.58
N SER A 22 34.43 46.09 -2.04
CA SER A 22 33.49 46.36 -0.97
C SER A 22 32.05 46.33 -1.49
N TRP A 23 31.22 45.44 -0.95
CA TRP A 23 29.77 45.61 -0.94
C TRP A 23 29.22 45.29 0.44
N THR A 24 28.48 46.26 0.95
CA THR A 24 27.68 46.25 2.16
C THR A 24 26.57 45.20 2.09
N THR A 25 26.12 44.78 3.27
CA THR A 25 25.00 43.85 3.58
C THR A 25 25.44 42.40 3.80
N THR A 26 25.80 42.12 5.06
CA THR A 26 25.89 40.77 5.63
C THR A 26 24.49 40.13 5.58
N GLN A 27 24.13 39.52 4.45
CA GLN A 27 23.13 38.47 4.47
C GLN A 27 23.74 37.28 5.19
N VAL A 28 23.28 37.05 6.42
CA VAL A 28 23.48 35.77 7.11
C VAL A 28 22.85 34.70 6.23
N VAL A 29 23.67 34.00 5.45
CA VAL A 29 23.25 32.77 4.77
C VAL A 29 22.93 31.78 5.88
N GLN A 30 21.64 31.65 6.21
CA GLN A 30 21.19 30.58 7.08
C GLN A 30 21.59 29.25 6.42
N PRO A 31 22.25 28.33 7.16
CA PRO A 31 22.52 26.99 6.63
C PRO A 31 21.18 26.34 6.24
N PRO A 32 21.15 25.55 5.14
CA PRO A 32 19.93 24.89 4.70
C PRO A 32 19.33 24.06 5.85
N GLN A 33 18.01 24.17 6.02
CA GLN A 33 17.27 23.52 7.11
C GLN A 33 17.63 22.03 7.22
N VAL A 34 18.17 21.65 8.38
CA VAL A 34 18.70 20.31 8.67
C VAL A 34 17.58 19.24 8.67
N GLU A 35 16.34 19.64 8.88
CA GLU A 35 15.17 18.75 8.91
C GLU A 35 14.94 18.00 7.59
N GLY A 36 15.03 18.70 6.44
CA GLY A 36 14.82 18.08 5.13
C GLY A 36 15.90 17.05 4.76
N ARG A 37 17.12 17.20 5.31
CA ARG A 37 18.22 16.24 5.06
C ARG A 37 18.06 14.94 5.84
N GLN A 38 17.41 14.96 7.00
CA GLN A 38 17.16 13.77 7.82
C GLN A 38 15.96 12.98 7.29
N GLU A 39 14.91 13.66 6.84
CA GLU A 39 13.73 13.04 6.22
C GLU A 39 14.09 12.26 4.94
N SER A 40 14.91 12.87 4.08
CA SER A 40 15.44 12.21 2.88
C SER A 40 16.21 10.92 3.19
N ARG A 41 16.88 10.82 4.35
CA ARG A 41 17.63 9.62 4.75
C ARG A 41 16.71 8.49 5.22
N ILE A 42 15.64 8.81 5.95
CA ILE A 42 14.67 7.79 6.40
C ILE A 42 13.92 7.21 5.19
N GLU A 43 13.52 8.05 4.24
CA GLU A 43 12.92 7.60 2.98
C GLU A 43 13.87 6.71 2.15
N ASP A 44 15.18 6.99 2.17
CA ASP A 44 16.18 6.15 1.50
C ASP A 44 16.25 4.76 2.14
N TYR A 45 16.18 4.65 3.47
CA TYR A 45 16.09 3.36 4.17
C TYR A 45 14.80 2.61 3.84
N LEU A 46 13.66 3.30 3.71
CA LEU A 46 12.40 2.68 3.28
C LEU A 46 12.50 2.11 1.85
N LYS A 47 13.10 2.87 0.93
CA LYS A 47 13.35 2.41 -0.45
C LYS A 47 14.28 1.19 -0.47
N LYS A 48 15.37 1.22 0.30
CA LYS A 48 16.31 0.10 0.45
C LYS A 48 15.65 -1.14 1.04
N ALA A 49 14.86 -0.99 2.11
CA ALA A 49 14.13 -2.08 2.74
C ALA A 49 13.11 -2.71 1.78
N THR A 50 12.37 -1.88 1.04
CA THR A 50 11.41 -2.33 0.03
C THR A 50 12.07 -3.10 -1.10
N LEU A 51 13.24 -2.64 -1.56
CA LEU A 51 14.01 -3.32 -2.59
C LEU A 51 14.58 -4.66 -2.12
N LEU A 52 15.20 -4.70 -0.93
CA LEU A 52 15.67 -5.95 -0.32
C LEU A 52 14.52 -6.93 -0.10
N LYS A 53 13.35 -6.45 0.32
CA LYS A 53 12.15 -7.28 0.49
C LYS A 53 11.73 -7.92 -0.83
N GLN A 54 11.78 -7.16 -1.92
CA GLN A 54 11.48 -7.68 -3.26
C GLN A 54 12.51 -8.74 -3.69
N ILE A 55 13.81 -8.53 -3.42
CA ILE A 55 14.85 -9.53 -3.69
C ILE A 55 14.58 -10.82 -2.91
N MET A 56 14.30 -10.72 -1.61
CA MET A 56 13.99 -11.87 -0.76
C MET A 56 12.73 -12.61 -1.23
N SER A 57 11.68 -11.88 -1.61
CA SER A 57 10.45 -12.45 -2.18
C SER A 57 10.70 -13.26 -3.45
N ASN A 58 11.53 -12.71 -4.36
CA ASN A 58 11.92 -13.41 -5.58
C ASN A 58 12.75 -14.67 -5.28
N LYS A 59 13.67 -14.62 -4.31
CA LYS A 59 14.46 -15.77 -3.87
C LYS A 59 13.59 -16.86 -3.27
N ALA A 60 12.73 -16.52 -2.32
CA ALA A 60 11.79 -17.45 -1.69
C ALA A 60 10.96 -18.19 -2.73
N ARG A 61 10.42 -17.46 -3.73
CA ARG A 61 9.66 -18.08 -4.83
C ARG A 61 10.51 -19.04 -5.67
N ARG A 62 11.74 -18.66 -6.03
CA ARG A 62 12.63 -19.55 -6.81
C ARG A 62 12.98 -20.82 -6.04
N TYR A 63 13.37 -20.69 -4.77
CA TYR A 63 13.70 -21.84 -3.93
C TYR A 63 12.50 -22.76 -3.74
N ARG A 64 11.30 -22.21 -3.58
CA ARG A 64 10.06 -23.00 -3.52
C ARG A 64 9.83 -23.82 -4.79
N VAL A 65 10.00 -23.21 -5.96
CA VAL A 65 9.82 -23.92 -7.26
C VAL A 65 10.86 -25.02 -7.43
N ILE A 66 12.12 -24.75 -7.11
CA ILE A 66 13.19 -25.75 -7.21
C ILE A 66 12.94 -26.91 -6.24
N ASN A 67 12.58 -26.60 -4.99
CA ASN A 67 12.28 -27.60 -3.98
C ASN A 67 11.08 -28.47 -4.38
N ALA A 68 10.02 -27.85 -4.92
CA ALA A 68 8.86 -28.58 -5.42
C ALA A 68 9.23 -29.48 -6.61
N ALA A 69 10.03 -28.98 -7.56
CA ALA A 69 10.49 -29.78 -8.70
C ALA A 69 11.35 -30.97 -8.27
N GLN A 70 12.24 -30.77 -7.29
CA GLN A 70 13.03 -31.86 -6.71
C GLN A 70 12.15 -32.92 -6.06
N ASN A 71 11.18 -32.51 -5.21
CA ASN A 71 10.26 -33.44 -4.56
C ASN A 71 9.44 -34.24 -5.58
N ILE A 72 8.91 -33.59 -6.62
CA ILE A 72 8.17 -34.26 -7.70
C ILE A 72 9.07 -35.25 -8.44
N ALA A 73 10.30 -34.84 -8.78
CA ALA A 73 11.25 -35.72 -9.45
C ALA A 73 11.59 -36.94 -8.60
N THR A 74 11.83 -36.77 -7.29
CA THR A 74 12.07 -37.88 -6.36
C THR A 74 10.88 -38.83 -6.35
N VAL A 75 9.66 -38.34 -6.15
CA VAL A 75 8.45 -39.19 -6.10
C VAL A 75 8.24 -39.92 -7.42
N ALA A 76 8.38 -39.24 -8.56
CA ALA A 76 8.19 -39.82 -9.88
C ALA A 76 9.23 -40.93 -10.17
N VAL A 77 10.52 -40.64 -9.94
CA VAL A 77 11.59 -41.60 -10.17
C VAL A 77 11.48 -42.80 -9.21
N SER A 78 11.19 -42.57 -7.93
CA SER A 78 10.98 -43.65 -6.96
C SER A 78 9.76 -44.52 -7.31
N SER A 79 8.67 -43.92 -7.79
CA SER A 79 7.46 -44.66 -8.20
C SER A 79 7.74 -45.53 -9.43
N LEU A 80 8.48 -45.00 -10.41
CA LEU A 80 8.90 -45.76 -11.59
C LEU A 80 9.84 -46.91 -11.21
N LEU A 81 10.81 -46.66 -10.33
CA LEU A 81 11.71 -47.70 -9.84
C LEU A 81 10.96 -48.79 -9.08
N LEU A 82 9.99 -48.44 -8.23
CA LEU A 82 9.17 -49.41 -7.51
C LEU A 82 8.32 -50.25 -8.47
N PHE A 83 7.68 -49.60 -9.45
CA PHE A 83 6.89 -50.30 -10.46
C PHE A 83 7.75 -51.26 -11.29
N ILE A 84 8.95 -50.82 -11.70
CA ILE A 84 9.87 -51.63 -12.49
C ILE A 84 10.40 -52.80 -11.66
N GLY A 85 10.82 -52.52 -10.42
CA GLY A 85 11.36 -53.52 -9.50
C GLY A 85 10.33 -54.58 -9.10
N PHE A 86 9.07 -54.18 -8.88
CA PHE A 86 8.00 -55.12 -8.48
C PHE A 86 7.49 -55.96 -9.66
N SER A 87 7.40 -55.37 -10.86
CA SER A 87 6.91 -56.09 -12.04
C SER A 87 7.95 -57.06 -12.61
N GLY A 88 9.24 -56.77 -12.44
CA GLY A 88 10.35 -57.51 -13.02
C GLY A 88 10.62 -57.09 -14.47
N LEU A 89 11.90 -57.08 -14.86
CA LEU A 89 12.36 -56.61 -16.17
C LEU A 89 11.72 -57.38 -17.34
N ASP A 90 11.49 -58.68 -17.17
CA ASP A 90 10.94 -59.55 -18.22
C ASP A 90 9.46 -59.26 -18.52
N LYS A 91 8.66 -58.83 -17.53
CA LYS A 91 7.25 -58.45 -17.77
C LYS A 91 7.14 -57.06 -18.39
N ILE A 92 8.08 -56.18 -18.11
CA ILE A 92 8.06 -54.79 -18.58
C ILE A 92 8.43 -54.71 -20.05
N THR A 93 9.41 -55.50 -20.50
CA THR A 93 9.70 -55.64 -21.93
C THR A 93 8.48 -56.15 -22.69
N LEU A 94 7.69 -57.07 -22.10
CA LEU A 94 6.42 -57.52 -22.66
C LEU A 94 5.37 -56.39 -22.73
N TYR A 95 5.15 -55.63 -21.65
CA TYR A 95 4.18 -54.53 -21.64
C TYR A 95 4.54 -53.40 -22.62
N LEU A 96 5.83 -53.05 -22.71
CA LEU A 96 6.32 -52.00 -23.60
C LEU A 96 6.29 -52.44 -25.07
N SER A 97 6.45 -53.74 -25.35
CA SER A 97 6.41 -54.28 -26.73
C SER A 97 5.09 -53.99 -27.45
N TRP A 98 4.02 -53.71 -26.70
CA TRP A 98 2.71 -53.31 -27.26
C TRP A 98 2.73 -51.93 -27.93
N PHE A 99 3.69 -51.07 -27.55
CA PHE A 99 3.85 -49.72 -28.09
C PHE A 99 5.18 -49.56 -28.86
N HIS A 100 6.26 -50.19 -28.40
CA HIS A 100 7.57 -50.14 -29.04
C HIS A 100 8.43 -51.36 -28.65
N SER A 101 9.15 -51.96 -29.60
CA SER A 101 10.03 -53.09 -29.30
C SER A 101 11.24 -52.62 -28.47
N VAL A 102 11.27 -52.96 -27.18
CA VAL A 102 12.37 -52.63 -26.27
C VAL A 102 13.16 -53.89 -25.96
N SER A 103 14.48 -53.86 -26.18
CA SER A 103 15.37 -54.96 -25.80
C SER A 103 15.53 -55.04 -24.28
N ARG A 104 15.82 -56.23 -23.75
CA ARG A 104 16.09 -56.42 -22.32
C ARG A 104 17.25 -55.55 -21.83
N GLN A 105 18.32 -55.44 -22.61
CA GLN A 105 19.45 -54.55 -22.31
C GLN A 105 19.02 -53.07 -22.22
N GLY A 106 18.10 -52.62 -23.08
CA GLY A 106 17.54 -51.27 -23.04
C GLY A 106 16.73 -51.01 -21.76
N ALA A 107 15.94 -51.99 -21.32
CA ALA A 107 15.19 -51.91 -20.07
C ALA A 107 16.12 -51.89 -18.83
N GLU A 108 17.14 -52.75 -18.80
CA GLU A 108 18.17 -52.76 -17.75
C GLU A 108 18.93 -51.43 -17.68
N PHE A 109 19.33 -50.88 -18.83
CA PHE A 109 19.97 -49.56 -18.88
C PHE A 109 19.07 -48.46 -18.34
N THR A 110 17.78 -48.46 -18.69
CA THR A 110 16.82 -47.45 -18.23
C THR A 110 16.59 -47.55 -16.72
N PHE A 111 16.50 -48.77 -16.18
CA PHE A 111 16.41 -48.98 -14.74
C PHE A 111 17.64 -48.41 -14.01
N ASN A 112 18.85 -48.75 -14.46
CA ASN A 112 20.08 -48.23 -13.87
C ASN A 112 20.19 -46.70 -13.97
N LEU A 113 19.75 -46.12 -15.11
CA LEU A 113 19.69 -44.68 -15.30
C LEU A 113 18.73 -44.02 -14.30
N LEU A 114 17.57 -44.61 -14.03
CA LEU A 114 16.61 -44.11 -13.04
C LEU A 114 17.19 -44.20 -11.61
N VAL A 115 17.90 -45.28 -11.26
CA VAL A 115 18.59 -45.39 -9.96
C VAL A 115 19.64 -44.30 -9.82
N PHE A 116 20.46 -44.08 -10.85
CA PHE A 116 21.45 -43.01 -10.86
C PHE A 116 20.79 -41.62 -10.76
N ALA A 117 19.69 -41.39 -11.47
CA ALA A 117 18.93 -40.14 -11.39
C ALA A 117 18.39 -39.90 -9.97
N LEU A 118 17.88 -40.93 -9.30
CA LEU A 118 17.41 -40.83 -7.91
C LEU A 118 18.56 -40.45 -6.97
N PHE A 119 19.73 -41.07 -7.14
CA PHE A 119 20.93 -40.72 -6.36
C PHE A 119 21.35 -39.26 -6.58
N VAL A 120 21.41 -38.80 -7.83
CA VAL A 120 21.75 -37.41 -8.17
C VAL A 120 20.76 -36.43 -7.53
N VAL A 121 19.46 -36.70 -7.63
CA VAL A 121 18.43 -35.84 -7.00
C VAL A 121 18.60 -35.82 -5.48
N GLY A 122 18.89 -36.97 -4.86
CA GLY A 122 19.16 -37.07 -3.42
C GLY A 122 20.38 -36.25 -2.98
N VAL A 123 21.50 -36.35 -3.72
CA VAL A 123 22.71 -35.54 -3.45
C VAL A 123 22.42 -34.05 -3.62
N LEU A 124 21.71 -33.65 -4.68
CA LEU A 124 21.33 -32.26 -4.89
C LEU A 124 20.44 -31.72 -3.76
N HIS A 125 19.54 -32.54 -3.22
CA HIS A 125 18.71 -32.18 -2.08
C HIS A 125 19.56 -31.92 -0.82
N LEU A 126 20.53 -32.79 -0.55
CA LEU A 126 21.44 -32.67 0.61
C LEU A 126 22.38 -31.47 0.51
N VAL A 127 22.97 -31.24 -0.67
CA VAL A 127 23.98 -30.19 -0.88
C VAL A 127 23.35 -28.80 -0.92
N PHE A 128 22.24 -28.62 -1.65
CA PHE A 128 21.72 -27.28 -1.89
C PHE A 128 20.75 -26.77 -0.82
N ARG A 129 20.11 -27.67 -0.05
CA ARG A 129 19.21 -27.37 1.09
C ARG A 129 18.23 -26.22 0.79
N PHE A 130 17.49 -26.33 -0.32
CA PHE A 130 16.63 -25.25 -0.81
C PHE A 130 15.50 -24.89 0.16
N ALA A 131 14.98 -25.84 0.94
CA ALA A 131 13.99 -25.58 1.97
C ALA A 131 14.51 -24.63 3.07
N GLU A 132 15.75 -24.81 3.52
CA GLU A 132 16.39 -23.91 4.50
C GLU A 132 16.59 -22.51 3.90
N LYS A 133 17.06 -22.44 2.64
CA LYS A 133 17.22 -21.18 1.92
C LYS A 133 15.89 -20.45 1.68
N GLN A 134 14.81 -21.18 1.43
CA GLN A 134 13.46 -20.64 1.34
C GLN A 134 13.03 -20.04 2.68
N SER A 135 13.16 -20.80 3.77
CA SER A 135 12.80 -20.35 5.13
C SER A 135 13.56 -19.08 5.52
N SER A 136 14.88 -19.02 5.27
CA SER A 136 15.67 -17.82 5.54
C SER A 136 15.23 -16.62 4.72
N ALA A 137 14.87 -16.81 3.44
CA ALA A 137 14.33 -15.72 2.62
C ALA A 137 12.96 -15.25 3.12
N GLU A 138 12.08 -16.15 3.54
CA GLU A 138 10.76 -15.81 4.10
C GLU A 138 10.88 -15.04 5.44
N LYS A 139 11.81 -15.43 6.32
CA LYS A 139 12.15 -14.66 7.53
C LYS A 139 12.65 -13.25 7.19
N GLY A 140 13.51 -13.13 6.18
CA GLY A 140 13.99 -11.84 5.69
C GLY A 140 12.86 -10.94 5.18
N ILE A 141 11.87 -11.50 4.47
CA ILE A 141 10.67 -10.75 4.02
C ILE A 141 9.91 -10.20 5.22
N ALA A 142 9.66 -11.02 6.25
CA ALA A 142 8.92 -10.62 7.44
C ALA A 142 9.64 -9.49 8.21
N ALA A 143 10.96 -9.63 8.43
CA ALA A 143 11.75 -8.62 9.11
C ALA A 143 11.78 -7.28 8.36
N LEU A 144 11.96 -7.32 7.03
CA LEU A 144 11.96 -6.11 6.20
C LEU A 144 10.59 -5.47 6.07
N ALA A 145 9.51 -6.27 6.10
CA ALA A 145 8.14 -5.75 6.12
C ALA A 145 7.82 -5.04 7.45
N ALA A 146 8.22 -5.63 8.58
CA ALA A 146 8.08 -5.00 9.89
C ALA A 146 8.83 -3.67 9.96
N LEU A 147 10.09 -3.63 9.49
CA LEU A 147 10.88 -2.39 9.44
C LEU A 147 10.24 -1.34 8.52
N ALA A 148 9.74 -1.74 7.34
CA ALA A 148 9.09 -0.81 6.42
C ALA A 148 7.85 -0.16 7.05
N ASN A 149 7.01 -0.96 7.72
CA ASN A 149 5.83 -0.45 8.43
C ASN A 149 6.23 0.51 9.56
N GLU A 150 7.24 0.19 10.35
CA GLU A 150 7.73 1.05 11.43
C GLU A 150 8.24 2.40 10.90
N ILE A 151 8.97 2.37 9.77
CA ILE A 151 9.43 3.59 9.10
C ILE A 151 8.24 4.40 8.55
N GLU A 152 7.26 3.75 7.91
CA GLU A 152 6.05 4.41 7.38
C GLU A 152 5.19 5.02 8.49
N ASP A 153 5.00 4.33 9.62
CA ASP A 153 4.30 4.84 10.79
C ASP A 153 5.02 6.09 11.34
N THR A 154 6.35 6.07 11.35
CA THR A 154 7.19 7.20 11.78
C THR A 154 7.07 8.40 10.84
N ILE A 155 7.04 8.16 9.52
CA ILE A 155 6.87 9.22 8.50
C ILE A 155 5.44 9.80 8.58
N THR A 156 4.43 8.96 8.73
CA THR A 156 3.02 9.37 8.75
C THR A 156 2.68 10.17 10.02
N SER A 157 3.33 9.87 11.16
CA SER A 157 3.16 10.60 12.41
C SER A 157 3.61 12.08 12.36
N LYS A 158 4.54 12.44 11.44
CA LYS A 158 5.05 13.82 11.28
C LYS A 158 4.04 14.82 10.73
N GLY A 159 2.90 14.38 10.19
CA GLY A 159 1.85 15.28 9.75
C GLY A 159 1.27 16.15 10.88
N ASN A 160 1.60 15.91 12.16
CA ASN A 160 0.88 16.55 13.26
C ASN A 160 1.67 17.05 14.46
N LEU A 161 2.95 16.72 14.64
CA LEU A 161 3.71 17.12 15.85
C LEU A 161 5.18 17.36 15.52
N VAL A 162 5.56 18.64 15.51
CA VAL A 162 6.97 19.07 15.59
C VAL A 162 7.41 18.88 17.04
N ILE A 163 8.00 17.72 17.36
CA ILE A 163 8.87 17.59 18.53
C ILE A 163 10.18 16.93 18.08
N SER A 164 11.25 17.67 18.34
CA SER A 164 12.65 17.47 17.96
C SER A 164 13.24 16.17 18.55
N GLU A 165 13.35 15.12 17.73
CA GLU A 165 14.18 13.92 17.99
C GLU A 165 14.80 13.37 16.68
N GLY A 166 15.17 14.26 15.77
CA GLY A 166 15.63 13.89 14.41
C GLY A 166 16.86 12.96 14.33
N PRO A 167 17.96 13.17 15.09
CA PRO A 167 19.19 12.38 14.96
C PRO A 167 19.06 10.94 15.51
N ALA A 168 18.51 10.80 16.72
CA ALA A 168 18.40 9.51 17.40
C ALA A 168 17.50 8.51 16.65
N ARG A 169 16.47 9.01 15.96
CA ARG A 169 15.54 8.18 15.18
C ARG A 169 16.14 7.66 13.88
N VAL A 170 16.89 8.49 13.15
CA VAL A 170 17.63 8.05 11.96
C VAL A 170 18.65 6.99 12.34
N ASP A 171 19.33 7.18 13.46
CA ASP A 171 20.31 6.23 13.98
C ASP A 171 19.64 4.90 14.39
N LEU A 172 18.47 4.95 15.04
CA LEU A 172 17.69 3.77 15.38
C LEU A 172 17.25 2.97 14.13
N VAL A 173 16.69 3.66 13.12
CA VAL A 173 16.29 3.05 11.84
C VAL A 173 17.50 2.45 11.13
N ARG A 174 18.64 3.16 11.10
CA ARG A 174 19.89 2.66 10.53
C ARG A 174 20.35 1.38 11.23
N THR A 175 20.46 1.40 12.57
CA THR A 175 20.94 0.24 13.33
C THR A 175 20.03 -0.97 13.14
N ARG A 176 18.71 -0.78 13.11
CA ARG A 176 17.76 -1.85 12.81
C ARG A 176 17.90 -2.38 11.38
N TYR A 177 18.02 -1.48 10.40
CA TYR A 177 18.23 -1.85 9.01
C TYR A 177 19.52 -2.65 8.83
N GLU A 178 20.63 -2.21 9.44
CA GLU A 178 21.93 -2.89 9.40
C GLU A 178 21.84 -4.28 10.06
N ALA A 179 21.24 -4.38 11.25
CA ALA A 179 21.04 -5.66 11.93
C ALA A 179 20.20 -6.64 11.09
N ILE A 180 19.17 -6.17 10.39
CA ILE A 180 18.40 -7.01 9.47
C ILE A 180 19.26 -7.39 8.26
N ALA A 181 19.94 -6.44 7.64
CA ALA A 181 20.74 -6.65 6.43
C ALA A 181 21.90 -7.64 6.64
N GLU A 182 22.54 -7.63 7.81
CA GLU A 182 23.61 -8.58 8.17
C GLU A 182 23.11 -10.03 8.26
N ASN A 183 21.84 -10.23 8.62
CA ASN A 183 21.22 -11.54 8.74
C ASN A 183 20.57 -12.03 7.43
N LEU A 184 20.57 -11.22 6.37
CA LEU A 184 20.02 -11.62 5.08
C LEU A 184 21.01 -12.46 4.27
N PRO A 185 20.53 -13.43 3.48
CA PRO A 185 21.39 -14.17 2.57
C PRO A 185 21.98 -13.24 1.50
N ALA A 186 23.25 -13.44 1.16
CA ALA A 186 24.00 -12.62 0.20
C ALA A 186 23.26 -12.43 -1.13
N ASN A 187 23.25 -11.20 -1.64
CA ASN A 187 22.55 -10.78 -2.86
C ASN A 187 23.54 -10.45 -3.97
N SER A 188 23.16 -10.68 -5.23
CA SER A 188 23.96 -10.33 -6.42
C SER A 188 23.40 -9.11 -7.16
N ASP A 189 24.25 -8.44 -7.95
CA ASP A 189 23.85 -7.27 -8.76
C ASP A 189 22.73 -7.59 -9.76
N ARG A 190 22.74 -8.81 -10.32
CA ARG A 190 21.65 -9.29 -11.20
C ARG A 190 20.31 -9.36 -10.47
N GLU A 191 20.31 -9.76 -9.21
CA GLU A 191 19.10 -9.83 -8.38
C GLU A 191 18.58 -8.44 -8.03
N PHE A 192 19.49 -7.51 -7.74
CA PHE A 192 19.16 -6.10 -7.54
C PHE A 192 18.48 -5.49 -8.77
N LEU A 193 19.09 -5.63 -9.95
CA LEU A 193 18.53 -5.11 -11.21
C LEU A 193 17.17 -5.74 -11.55
N ARG A 194 17.00 -7.03 -11.25
CA ARG A 194 15.73 -7.71 -11.45
C ARG A 194 14.66 -7.20 -10.49
N ALA A 195 14.98 -7.06 -9.20
CA ALA A 195 14.05 -6.52 -8.23
C ALA A 195 13.64 -5.08 -8.53
N LYS A 196 14.57 -4.24 -9.02
CA LYS A 196 14.26 -2.88 -9.46
C LYS A 196 13.27 -2.87 -10.62
N ARG A 197 13.45 -3.73 -11.62
CA ARG A 197 12.49 -3.91 -12.73
C ARG A 197 11.15 -4.45 -12.25
N ASP A 198 11.15 -5.41 -11.33
CA ASP A 198 9.91 -6.00 -10.78
C ASP A 198 9.12 -4.95 -9.97
N LEU A 199 9.79 -4.10 -9.20
CA LEU A 199 9.16 -2.98 -8.50
C LEU A 199 8.58 -1.97 -9.49
N ALA A 200 9.35 -1.54 -10.49
CA ALA A 200 8.84 -0.63 -11.53
C ALA A 200 7.64 -1.23 -12.29
N THR A 201 7.66 -2.54 -12.53
CA THR A 201 6.55 -3.27 -13.17
C THR A 201 5.34 -3.40 -12.23
N LYS A 202 5.55 -3.57 -10.91
CA LYS A 202 4.46 -3.58 -9.92
C LYS A 202 3.84 -2.21 -9.74
N GLU A 203 4.64 -1.16 -9.79
CA GLU A 203 4.19 0.23 -9.78
C GLU A 203 3.36 0.53 -11.02
N SER A 204 3.76 0.04 -12.20
CA SER A 204 2.96 0.15 -13.43
C SER A 204 1.77 -0.81 -13.53
N ARG A 205 1.79 -1.94 -12.81
CA ARG A 205 0.71 -2.96 -12.74
C ARG A 205 -0.22 -2.80 -11.54
N ARG A 206 -0.13 -1.74 -10.73
CA ARG A 206 -1.23 -1.43 -9.82
C ARG A 206 -2.50 -1.44 -10.67
N PRO A 207 -3.50 -2.28 -10.35
CA PRO A 207 -4.66 -2.43 -11.21
C PRO A 207 -5.28 -1.05 -11.34
N THR A 208 -5.04 -0.40 -12.47
CA THR A 208 -5.84 0.75 -12.87
C THR A 208 -7.16 0.09 -13.19
N ILE A 209 -8.13 0.17 -12.28
CA ILE A 209 -9.50 -0.23 -12.59
C ILE A 209 -9.86 0.61 -13.81
N THR A 210 -9.82 -0.02 -14.98
CA THR A 210 -10.17 0.65 -16.23
C THR A 210 -11.68 0.68 -16.22
N ILE A 211 -12.24 1.72 -15.60
CA ILE A 211 -13.67 1.92 -15.52
C ILE A 211 -14.16 2.10 -16.95
N SER A 212 -14.89 1.13 -17.49
CA SER A 212 -15.50 1.31 -18.80
C SER A 212 -16.67 2.31 -18.67
N PRO A 213 -16.93 3.16 -19.68
CA PRO A 213 -18.05 4.10 -19.62
C PRO A 213 -19.40 3.45 -19.31
N GLN A 214 -19.58 2.17 -19.69
CA GLN A 214 -20.80 1.40 -19.42
C GLN A 214 -20.93 1.02 -17.94
N GLN A 215 -19.81 0.76 -17.25
CA GLN A 215 -19.77 0.42 -15.82
C GLN A 215 -20.08 1.61 -14.90
N LEU A 216 -20.04 2.84 -15.44
CA LEU A 216 -20.45 4.05 -14.74
C LEU A 216 -21.98 4.26 -14.74
N PHE A 217 -22.77 3.51 -15.50
CA PHE A 217 -24.23 3.72 -15.52
C PHE A 217 -24.99 2.88 -14.46
N ASP A 218 -24.39 1.83 -13.90
CA ASP A 218 -24.99 1.03 -12.84
C ASP A 218 -24.54 1.49 -11.45
N ARG A 219 -25.48 2.03 -10.66
CA ARG A 219 -25.24 2.46 -9.26
C ARG A 219 -24.67 1.35 -8.38
N LYS A 220 -25.10 0.09 -8.56
CA LYS A 220 -24.58 -1.04 -7.76
C LYS A 220 -23.12 -1.32 -8.12
N GLN A 221 -22.77 -1.20 -9.39
CA GLN A 221 -21.39 -1.36 -9.84
C GLN A 221 -20.50 -0.23 -9.33
N GLN A 222 -20.95 1.02 -9.41
CA GLN A 222 -20.25 2.17 -8.84
C GLN A 222 -19.94 1.95 -7.35
N GLN A 223 -20.95 1.53 -6.56
CA GLN A 223 -20.78 1.20 -5.14
C GLN A 223 -19.71 0.13 -4.93
N ARG A 224 -19.71 -0.95 -5.71
CA ARG A 224 -18.69 -2.01 -5.61
C ARG A 224 -17.28 -1.49 -5.88
N ILE A 225 -17.11 -0.62 -6.87
CA ILE A 225 -15.80 -0.02 -7.20
C ILE A 225 -15.32 0.83 -6.02
N VAL A 226 -16.18 1.73 -5.52
CA VAL A 226 -15.84 2.61 -4.39
C VAL A 226 -15.55 1.79 -3.13
N SER A 227 -16.35 0.76 -2.82
CA SER A 227 -16.08 -0.17 -1.72
C SER A 227 -14.74 -0.88 -1.88
N SER A 228 -14.43 -1.38 -3.08
CA SER A 228 -13.16 -2.08 -3.33
C SER A 228 -11.96 -1.17 -3.13
N ILE A 229 -12.04 0.10 -3.53
CA ILE A 229 -10.97 1.08 -3.32
C ILE A 229 -10.85 1.42 -1.84
N ALA A 230 -11.97 1.66 -1.16
CA ALA A 230 -12.00 1.94 0.28
C ALA A 230 -11.38 0.81 1.10
N LEU A 231 -11.74 -0.45 0.81
CA LEU A 231 -11.18 -1.63 1.48
C LEU A 231 -9.70 -1.89 1.16
N GLY A 232 -9.20 -1.33 0.06
CA GLY A 232 -7.76 -1.36 -0.27
C GLY A 232 -6.91 -0.41 0.58
N SER A 233 -7.53 0.54 1.28
CA SER A 233 -6.85 1.50 2.15
C SER A 233 -6.95 1.08 3.61
N ARG A 234 -5.80 0.75 4.22
CA ARG A 234 -5.75 0.38 5.64
C ARG A 234 -6.31 1.45 6.55
N ALA A 235 -5.97 2.72 6.30
CA ALA A 235 -6.46 3.84 7.10
C ALA A 235 -8.00 3.96 7.08
N ILE A 236 -8.63 3.72 5.92
CA ILE A 236 -10.10 3.76 5.80
C ILE A 236 -10.71 2.57 6.55
N VAL A 237 -10.13 1.37 6.41
CA VAL A 237 -10.58 0.17 7.11
C VAL A 237 -10.48 0.33 8.62
N ASP A 238 -9.33 0.79 9.13
CA ASP A 238 -9.12 1.02 10.56
C ASP A 238 -10.13 2.04 11.11
N ALA A 239 -10.41 3.11 10.36
CA ALA A 239 -11.41 4.10 10.74
C ALA A 239 -12.83 3.50 10.79
N LEU A 240 -13.23 2.77 9.75
CA LEU A 240 -14.54 2.11 9.68
C LEU A 240 -14.75 1.07 10.80
N VAL A 241 -13.71 0.32 11.15
CA VAL A 241 -13.74 -0.65 12.26
C VAL A 241 -13.84 0.07 13.61
N ALA A 242 -13.09 1.17 13.80
CA ALA A 242 -13.16 1.97 15.02
C ALA A 242 -14.55 2.59 15.23
N LEU A 243 -15.17 3.09 14.15
CA LEU A 243 -16.54 3.62 14.16
C LEU A 243 -17.53 2.53 14.60
N ARG A 244 -17.53 1.38 13.91
CA ARG A 244 -18.41 0.25 14.24
C ARG A 244 -18.26 -0.23 15.70
N SER A 245 -17.02 -0.21 16.21
CA SER A 245 -16.72 -0.62 17.59
C SER A 245 -17.14 0.41 18.64
N THR A 246 -17.39 1.65 18.23
CA THR A 246 -17.80 2.74 19.10
C THR A 246 -19.32 2.84 19.13
N ASP A 247 -19.95 3.01 17.96
CA ASP A 247 -21.41 3.02 17.81
C ASP A 247 -21.79 2.74 16.34
N LYS A 248 -22.83 1.93 16.13
CA LYS A 248 -23.38 1.59 14.81
C LYS A 248 -24.02 2.78 14.08
N ALA A 249 -24.36 3.85 14.79
CA ALA A 249 -24.93 5.07 14.24
C ALA A 249 -23.89 5.98 13.57
N LEU A 250 -22.60 5.72 13.75
CA LEU A 250 -21.53 6.54 13.20
C LEU A 250 -21.25 6.21 11.74
N TYR A 251 -21.03 7.25 10.95
CA TYR A 251 -20.59 7.17 9.57
C TYR A 251 -19.29 7.94 9.36
N LEU A 252 -18.44 7.39 8.49
CA LEU A 252 -17.25 8.03 7.95
C LEU A 252 -17.65 8.99 6.82
N GLY A 253 -17.23 10.25 6.91
CA GLY A 253 -17.42 11.25 5.87
C GLY A 253 -16.74 10.88 4.55
N GLY A 254 -17.35 11.27 3.43
CA GLY A 254 -16.88 10.89 2.09
C GLY A 254 -15.50 11.42 1.70
N GLY A 255 -14.96 12.42 2.40
CA GLY A 255 -13.69 13.08 2.03
C GLY A 255 -12.49 12.14 1.96
N MET A 256 -12.36 11.21 2.91
CA MET A 256 -11.24 10.26 2.97
C MET A 256 -11.35 9.21 1.85
N ILE A 257 -12.57 8.71 1.59
CA ILE A 257 -12.86 7.77 0.52
C ILE A 257 -12.67 8.44 -0.84
N ARG A 258 -13.13 9.69 -1.00
CA ARG A 258 -12.93 10.50 -2.20
C ARG A 258 -11.45 10.62 -2.54
N ASN A 259 -10.61 10.97 -1.57
CA ASN A 259 -9.16 11.06 -1.79
C ASN A 259 -8.60 9.74 -2.31
N ALA A 260 -8.95 8.61 -1.68
CA ALA A 260 -8.51 7.29 -2.13
C ALA A 260 -8.99 6.95 -3.54
N VAL A 261 -10.23 7.29 -3.89
CA VAL A 261 -10.79 7.10 -5.24
C VAL A 261 -10.05 7.97 -6.26
N TRP A 262 -9.85 9.25 -5.97
CA TRP A 262 -9.14 10.15 -6.88
C TRP A 262 -7.66 9.78 -7.04
N ASP A 263 -6.97 9.39 -5.96
CA ASP A 263 -5.61 8.86 -6.02
C ASP A 263 -5.53 7.61 -6.90
N HIS A 264 -6.48 6.70 -6.74
CA HIS A 264 -6.57 5.49 -7.55
C HIS A 264 -6.76 5.82 -9.04
N LEU A 265 -7.72 6.69 -9.36
CA LEU A 265 -7.99 7.13 -10.73
C LEU A 265 -6.82 7.91 -11.34
N HIS A 266 -6.02 8.58 -10.51
CA HIS A 266 -4.81 9.27 -10.92
C HIS A 266 -3.57 8.37 -11.02
N GLY A 267 -3.67 7.10 -10.59
CA GLY A 267 -2.56 6.14 -10.59
C GLY A 267 -1.50 6.45 -9.56
N TYR A 268 -1.85 7.14 -8.46
CA TYR A 268 -0.88 7.56 -7.46
C TYR A 268 -0.31 6.39 -6.65
N GLY A 269 1.01 6.46 -6.44
CA GLY A 269 1.82 5.48 -5.69
C GLY A 269 1.63 5.58 -4.17
N SER A 270 1.37 6.78 -3.69
CA SER A 270 1.22 7.09 -2.27
C SER A 270 -0.09 7.87 -2.08
N PRO A 271 -0.77 7.71 -0.93
CA PRO A 271 -1.95 8.49 -0.62
C PRO A 271 -1.62 9.99 -0.62
N THR A 272 -2.49 10.79 -1.21
CA THR A 272 -2.45 12.25 -1.06
C THR A 272 -2.71 12.57 0.41
N PRO A 273 -1.92 13.48 1.04
CA PRO A 273 -2.14 13.88 2.43
C PRO A 273 -3.62 14.25 2.68
N GLY A 274 -4.24 13.53 3.61
CA GLY A 274 -5.61 13.78 4.02
C GLY A 274 -5.68 14.80 5.15
N ASP A 275 -6.78 15.54 5.20
CA ASP A 275 -7.14 16.39 6.34
C ASP A 275 -7.75 15.53 7.46
N ASP A 276 -8.67 16.13 8.23
CA ASP A 276 -9.42 15.50 9.30
C ASP A 276 -10.25 14.30 8.81
N VAL A 277 -10.39 13.30 9.69
CA VAL A 277 -11.29 12.17 9.54
C VAL A 277 -12.67 12.61 10.03
N ASP A 278 -13.49 13.10 9.10
CA ASP A 278 -14.87 13.49 9.39
C ASP A 278 -15.70 12.26 9.81
N VAL A 279 -16.31 12.35 10.98
CA VAL A 279 -17.26 11.36 11.51
C VAL A 279 -18.58 12.07 11.72
N ILE A 280 -19.64 11.51 11.14
CA ILE A 280 -20.97 12.07 11.25
C ILE A 280 -21.93 11.06 11.87
N HIS A 281 -22.89 11.60 12.61
CA HIS A 281 -24.03 10.85 13.12
C HIS A 281 -25.23 11.78 13.14
N PHE A 282 -26.41 11.23 13.37
CA PHE A 282 -27.64 12.01 13.44
C PHE A 282 -28.43 11.56 14.68
N ASP A 283 -28.45 12.43 15.69
CA ASP A 283 -29.28 12.25 16.87
C ASP A 283 -29.99 13.57 17.18
N SER A 284 -31.30 13.60 16.94
CA SER A 284 -32.13 14.77 17.24
C SER A 284 -32.53 14.85 18.72
N ALA A 285 -32.36 13.79 19.51
CA ALA A 285 -32.67 13.76 20.93
C ALA A 285 -31.51 14.31 21.78
N ASP A 286 -30.26 14.07 21.37
CA ASP A 286 -29.06 14.65 21.99
C ASP A 286 -28.23 15.45 20.98
N THR A 287 -28.45 16.76 20.95
CA THR A 287 -27.69 17.69 20.08
C THR A 287 -26.47 18.29 20.77
N GLU A 288 -26.13 17.87 21.98
CA GLU A 288 -25.07 18.51 22.75
C GLU A 288 -23.66 18.21 22.20
N LYS A 289 -22.81 19.23 22.14
CA LYS A 289 -21.42 19.09 21.68
C LYS A 289 -20.59 18.14 22.57
N ARG A 290 -20.97 17.93 23.84
CA ARG A 290 -20.28 17.00 24.74
C ARG A 290 -20.32 15.56 24.25
N HIS A 291 -21.39 15.17 23.54
CA HIS A 291 -21.53 13.83 23.00
C HIS A 291 -20.54 13.58 21.85
N ASP A 292 -20.45 14.55 20.93
CA ASP A 292 -19.44 14.54 19.84
C ASP A 292 -18.02 14.40 20.39
N GLU A 293 -17.72 15.12 21.47
CA GLU A 293 -16.42 15.08 22.14
C GLU A 293 -16.13 13.72 22.79
N ALA A 294 -17.11 13.10 23.45
CA ALA A 294 -16.97 11.77 24.03
C ALA A 294 -16.67 10.70 22.96
N ILE A 295 -17.38 10.75 21.83
CA ILE A 295 -17.11 9.88 20.66
C ILE A 295 -15.68 10.13 20.16
N ARG A 296 -15.28 11.40 19.99
CA ARG A 296 -13.95 11.77 19.52
C ARG A 296 -12.85 11.18 20.41
N VAL A 297 -12.97 11.31 21.73
CA VAL A 297 -12.02 10.74 22.69
C VAL A 297 -11.94 9.22 22.56
N ARG A 298 -13.09 8.53 22.42
CA ARG A 298 -13.11 7.08 22.23
C ARG A 298 -12.41 6.68 20.94
N LEU A 299 -12.69 7.36 19.83
CA LEU A 299 -12.05 7.10 18.54
C LEU A 299 -10.55 7.37 18.57
N THR A 300 -10.10 8.45 19.23
CA THR A 300 -8.68 8.72 19.44
C THR A 300 -8.00 7.60 20.24
N SER A 301 -8.69 6.98 21.21
CA SER A 301 -8.10 5.84 21.95
C SER A 301 -7.91 4.58 21.09
N LEU A 302 -8.76 4.39 20.07
CA LEU A 302 -8.70 3.25 19.16
C LEU A 302 -7.72 3.46 18.00
N VAL A 303 -7.69 4.68 17.45
CA VAL A 303 -6.80 5.09 16.36
C VAL A 303 -6.14 6.43 16.74
N PRO A 304 -5.02 6.40 17.48
CA PRO A 304 -4.39 7.59 18.05
C PRO A 304 -3.86 8.59 17.01
N ASN A 305 -3.47 8.07 15.84
CA ASN A 305 -2.84 8.88 14.79
C ASN A 305 -3.85 9.59 13.87
N ALA A 306 -5.15 9.37 14.05
CA ALA A 306 -6.20 9.98 13.24
C ALA A 306 -6.71 11.29 13.83
N ARG A 307 -6.88 12.31 12.97
CA ARG A 307 -7.48 13.61 13.33
C ARG A 307 -9.00 13.53 13.28
N TRP A 308 -9.63 13.02 14.32
CA TRP A 308 -11.08 12.83 14.35
C TRP A 308 -11.86 14.14 14.44
N SER A 309 -12.79 14.36 13.50
CA SER A 309 -13.72 15.49 13.46
C SER A 309 -15.16 14.99 13.55
N VAL A 310 -15.69 14.89 14.76
CA VAL A 310 -17.03 14.33 15.01
C VAL A 310 -18.09 15.43 14.99
N LYS A 311 -19.17 15.23 14.23
CA LYS A 311 -20.25 16.21 14.08
C LYS A 311 -21.62 15.54 14.05
N ASN A 312 -22.45 15.82 15.06
CA ASN A 312 -23.89 15.51 15.00
C ASN A 312 -24.59 16.39 13.94
N GLN A 313 -25.08 15.78 12.87
CA GLN A 313 -25.77 16.47 11.78
C GLN A 313 -27.08 17.11 12.22
N ALA A 314 -27.77 16.58 13.23
CA ALA A 314 -28.99 17.20 13.75
C ALA A 314 -28.74 18.62 14.29
N ARG A 315 -27.53 18.91 14.81
CA ARG A 315 -27.12 20.26 15.25
C ARG A 315 -26.59 21.13 14.12
N MET A 316 -26.07 20.54 13.04
CA MET A 316 -25.33 21.28 12.02
C MET A 316 -26.19 22.27 11.21
N HIS A 317 -27.50 22.07 11.14
CA HIS A 317 -28.41 23.05 10.50
C HIS A 317 -28.28 24.44 11.13
N SER A 318 -28.15 24.54 12.46
CA SER A 318 -28.03 25.83 13.16
C SER A 318 -26.70 26.52 12.84
N VAL A 319 -25.63 25.74 12.67
CA VAL A 319 -24.30 26.24 12.27
C VAL A 319 -24.33 26.73 10.82
N ASN A 320 -25.00 25.99 9.95
CA ASN A 320 -25.11 26.30 8.52
C ASN A 320 -26.17 27.37 8.21
N ARG A 321 -26.99 27.75 9.20
CA ARG A 321 -28.14 28.66 9.05
C ARG A 321 -29.17 28.13 8.05
N GLU A 322 -29.44 26.84 8.13
CA GLU A 322 -30.42 26.13 7.30
C GLU A 322 -31.58 25.61 8.16
N PRO A 323 -32.73 25.28 7.53
CA PRO A 323 -33.80 24.58 8.23
C PRO A 323 -33.31 23.25 8.83
N PRO A 324 -33.89 22.79 9.95
CA PRO A 324 -33.54 21.51 10.56
C PRO A 324 -33.62 20.35 9.57
N TYR A 325 -32.59 19.50 9.58
CA TYR A 325 -32.57 18.30 8.73
C TYR A 325 -33.46 17.21 9.33
N SER A 326 -34.18 16.52 8.46
CA SER A 326 -35.12 15.44 8.83
C SER A 326 -34.45 14.08 9.05
N SER A 327 -33.27 13.87 8.47
CA SER A 327 -32.53 12.62 8.54
C SER A 327 -31.04 12.83 8.20
N ILE A 328 -30.24 11.77 8.37
CA ILE A 328 -28.84 11.76 7.91
C ILE A 328 -28.73 11.95 6.39
N GLU A 329 -29.64 11.35 5.61
CA GLU A 329 -29.65 11.46 4.15
C GLU A 329 -29.99 12.88 3.71
N ASP A 330 -30.98 13.51 4.35
CA ASP A 330 -31.31 14.92 4.13
C ASP A 330 -30.11 15.82 4.46
N ALA A 331 -29.46 15.61 5.62
CA ALA A 331 -28.28 16.38 5.99
C ALA A 331 -27.12 16.26 4.98
N ILE A 332 -26.85 15.05 4.48
CA ILE A 332 -25.81 14.83 3.46
C ILE A 332 -26.22 15.43 2.11
N SER A 333 -27.50 15.40 1.77
CA SER A 333 -28.00 16.02 0.54
C SER A 333 -27.73 17.54 0.49
N ARG A 334 -27.56 18.18 1.65
CA ARG A 334 -27.22 19.60 1.82
C ARG A 334 -25.70 19.88 1.75
N TRP A 335 -24.87 18.89 1.44
CA TRP A 335 -23.43 19.15 1.28
C TRP A 335 -23.14 19.89 -0.02
N PRO A 336 -22.04 20.66 -0.14
CA PRO A 336 -21.87 21.56 -1.28
C PRO A 336 -21.60 20.84 -2.60
N GLU A 337 -20.85 19.74 -2.60
CA GLU A 337 -20.42 19.05 -3.83
C GLU A 337 -20.97 17.62 -3.92
N THR A 338 -21.45 17.21 -5.09
CA THR A 338 -22.00 15.85 -5.30
C THR A 338 -20.95 14.76 -5.07
N ALA A 339 -19.71 14.99 -5.54
CA ALA A 339 -18.59 14.07 -5.38
C ALA A 339 -18.10 13.90 -3.94
N THR A 340 -18.59 14.73 -2.99
CA THR A 340 -18.27 14.64 -1.57
C THR A 340 -19.48 14.26 -0.71
N ALA A 341 -20.70 14.44 -1.23
CA ALA A 341 -21.98 14.22 -0.58
C ALA A 341 -22.35 12.73 -0.45
N PHE A 342 -21.52 11.99 0.27
CA PHE A 342 -21.81 10.62 0.69
C PHE A 342 -21.07 10.30 1.99
N VAL A 343 -21.55 9.29 2.70
CA VAL A 343 -20.86 8.70 3.86
C VAL A 343 -20.94 7.19 3.86
N ALA A 344 -20.07 6.56 4.66
CA ALA A 344 -19.91 5.12 4.71
C ALA A 344 -19.86 4.61 6.15
N ARG A 345 -20.40 3.42 6.39
CA ARG A 345 -20.17 2.67 7.63
C ARG A 345 -20.05 1.17 7.33
N LEU A 346 -19.73 0.38 8.34
CA LEU A 346 -19.81 -1.08 8.23
C LEU A 346 -21.17 -1.57 8.74
N ASP A 347 -21.82 -2.43 7.95
CA ASP A 347 -22.98 -3.18 8.38
C ASP A 347 -22.60 -4.33 9.34
N GLU A 348 -23.61 -5.04 9.84
CA GLU A 348 -23.42 -6.18 10.75
C GLU A 348 -22.57 -7.30 10.13
N THR A 349 -22.64 -7.46 8.80
CA THR A 349 -21.89 -8.44 8.03
C THR A 349 -20.46 -8.00 7.68
N GLY A 350 -20.08 -6.77 8.06
CA GLY A 350 -18.77 -6.20 7.73
C GLY A 350 -18.65 -5.69 6.29
N ARG A 351 -19.76 -5.51 5.58
CA ARG A 351 -19.78 -4.84 4.27
C ARG A 351 -19.94 -3.34 4.46
N ILE A 352 -19.42 -2.58 3.50
CA ILE A 352 -19.60 -1.12 3.51
C ILE A 352 -21.02 -0.79 3.07
N GLU A 353 -21.74 -0.10 3.93
CA GLU A 353 -23.03 0.53 3.66
C GLU A 353 -22.81 2.03 3.40
N PHE A 354 -23.41 2.55 2.33
CA PHE A 354 -23.31 3.96 1.96
C PHE A 354 -24.64 4.68 2.05
N VAL A 355 -24.60 5.94 2.49
CA VAL A 355 -25.64 6.93 2.23
C VAL A 355 -25.08 7.92 1.21
N ALA A 356 -25.60 7.90 -0.02
CA ALA A 356 -25.07 8.65 -1.16
C ALA A 356 -26.22 9.19 -2.03
N PRO A 357 -26.89 10.29 -1.61
CA PRO A 357 -28.08 10.82 -2.29
C PRO A 357 -27.86 11.13 -3.77
N TYR A 358 -26.64 11.54 -4.14
CA TYR A 358 -26.27 11.86 -5.52
C TYR A 358 -25.51 10.73 -6.24
N GLY A 359 -25.28 9.59 -5.58
CA GLY A 359 -24.49 8.49 -6.11
C GLY A 359 -23.00 8.79 -6.21
N PHE A 360 -22.28 8.03 -7.04
CA PHE A 360 -20.82 8.13 -7.18
C PHE A 360 -20.36 8.49 -8.60
N ASP A 361 -21.28 8.87 -9.49
CA ASP A 361 -20.95 9.12 -10.90
C ASP A 361 -19.94 10.26 -11.03
N ASP A 362 -20.21 11.41 -10.42
CA ASP A 362 -19.30 12.56 -10.43
C ASP A 362 -17.95 12.24 -9.78
N LEU A 363 -17.97 11.50 -8.66
CA LEU A 363 -16.76 11.06 -7.98
C LEU A 363 -15.86 10.22 -8.91
N LEU A 364 -16.45 9.24 -9.62
CA LEU A 364 -15.73 8.31 -10.48
C LEU A 364 -15.35 8.92 -11.83
N ARG A 365 -16.09 9.94 -12.29
CA ARG A 365 -15.79 10.70 -13.52
C ARG A 365 -14.82 11.86 -13.31
N LEU A 366 -14.30 12.04 -12.10
CA LEU A 366 -13.40 13.14 -11.75
C LEU A 366 -14.04 14.52 -11.97
N LEU A 367 -15.32 14.63 -11.61
CA LEU A 367 -16.11 15.85 -11.74
C LEU A 367 -16.32 16.48 -10.36
N ILE A 368 -16.14 17.80 -10.30
CA ILE A 368 -16.56 18.61 -9.17
C ILE A 368 -17.75 19.44 -9.65
N THR A 369 -18.92 19.15 -9.12
CA THR A 369 -20.15 19.92 -9.37
C THR A 369 -20.90 20.15 -8.07
N ASN A 370 -21.76 21.17 -8.05
CA ASN A 370 -22.55 21.52 -6.89
C ASN A 370 -23.75 20.58 -6.75
N THR A 371 -24.20 20.38 -5.51
CA THR A 371 -25.50 19.77 -5.26
C THR A 371 -26.63 20.76 -5.61
N PRO A 372 -27.87 20.29 -5.84
CA PRO A 372 -29.02 21.16 -6.11
C PRO A 372 -29.25 22.27 -5.06
N PRO A 373 -29.10 22.03 -3.73
CA PRO A 373 -29.20 23.11 -2.74
C PRO A 373 -28.16 24.23 -2.91
N PHE A 374 -27.05 23.95 -3.60
CA PHE A 374 -25.97 24.91 -3.87
C PHE A 374 -25.97 25.45 -5.30
N ALA A 375 -27.05 25.23 -6.08
CA ALA A 375 -27.15 25.72 -7.47
C ALA A 375 -26.96 27.24 -7.61
N ALA A 376 -27.44 28.03 -6.66
CA ALA A 376 -27.28 29.49 -6.65
C ALA A 376 -26.04 29.97 -5.87
N ARG A 377 -25.19 29.06 -5.37
CA ARG A 377 -24.03 29.34 -4.50
C ARG A 377 -22.75 28.72 -5.06
N VAL A 378 -22.60 28.85 -6.37
CA VAL A 378 -21.51 28.28 -7.16
C VAL A 378 -20.13 28.79 -6.71
N ASP A 379 -20.08 30.03 -6.21
CA ASP A 379 -18.90 30.67 -5.63
C ASP A 379 -18.33 29.91 -4.43
N VAL A 380 -19.18 29.27 -3.62
CA VAL A 380 -18.78 28.47 -2.47
C VAL A 380 -17.97 27.26 -2.93
N ILE A 381 -18.43 26.58 -4.00
CA ILE A 381 -17.74 25.38 -4.52
C ILE A 381 -16.41 25.79 -5.15
N ARG A 382 -16.39 26.88 -5.92
CA ARG A 382 -15.15 27.40 -6.53
C ARG A 382 -14.10 27.71 -5.46
N ARG A 383 -14.48 28.46 -4.42
CA ARG A 383 -13.61 28.81 -3.30
C ARG A 383 -13.08 27.58 -2.59
N ARG A 384 -13.94 26.59 -2.32
CA ARG A 384 -13.53 25.34 -1.66
C ARG A 384 -12.57 24.52 -2.52
N ALA A 385 -12.80 24.44 -3.82
CA ALA A 385 -11.90 23.76 -4.75
C ALA A 385 -10.51 24.42 -4.78
N GLU A 386 -10.46 25.75 -4.69
CA GLU A 386 -9.22 26.53 -4.61
C GLU A 386 -8.51 26.35 -3.26
N GLU A 387 -9.22 26.51 -2.14
CA GLU A 387 -8.69 26.34 -0.77
C GLU A 387 -8.11 24.93 -0.56
N LYS A 388 -8.80 23.91 -1.07
CA LYS A 388 -8.35 22.51 -1.00
C LYS A 388 -7.37 22.14 -2.12
N GLN A 389 -7.07 23.07 -3.02
CA GLN A 389 -6.15 22.89 -4.14
C GLN A 389 -6.44 21.62 -4.96
N TRP A 390 -7.71 21.26 -5.13
CA TRP A 390 -8.10 19.96 -5.69
C TRP A 390 -7.53 19.73 -7.09
N GLN A 391 -7.61 20.73 -7.97
CA GLN A 391 -7.07 20.60 -9.34
C GLN A 391 -5.54 20.57 -9.39
N ARG A 392 -4.84 21.04 -8.34
CA ARG A 392 -3.38 20.89 -8.21
C ARG A 392 -3.02 19.50 -7.72
N LEU A 393 -3.76 18.96 -6.75
CA LEU A 393 -3.53 17.62 -6.20
C LEU A 393 -3.93 16.53 -7.20
N TRP A 394 -5.01 16.74 -7.95
CA TRP A 394 -5.58 15.81 -8.92
C TRP A 394 -5.83 16.53 -10.26
N PRO A 395 -4.82 16.61 -11.14
CA PRO A 395 -4.85 17.41 -12.37
C PRO A 395 -5.92 17.04 -13.39
N ARG A 396 -6.52 15.85 -13.31
CA ARG A 396 -7.59 15.42 -14.22
C ARG A 396 -8.99 15.79 -13.71
N LEU A 397 -9.10 16.41 -12.54
CA LEU A 397 -10.38 16.90 -12.03
C LEU A 397 -10.92 18.04 -12.89
N ARG A 398 -12.21 17.94 -13.24
CA ARG A 398 -12.92 18.96 -14.01
C ARG A 398 -13.97 19.62 -13.13
N LEU A 399 -13.88 20.93 -13.01
CA LEU A 399 -14.90 21.75 -12.37
C LEU A 399 -16.03 21.97 -13.38
N LEU A 400 -17.20 21.37 -13.12
CA LEU A 400 -18.41 21.51 -13.94
C LEU A 400 -19.48 22.19 -13.11
N LEU A 401 -19.46 23.51 -13.14
CA LEU A 401 -20.43 24.34 -12.46
C LEU A 401 -21.42 24.89 -13.50
N PRO A 402 -22.73 24.99 -13.17
CA PRO A 402 -23.68 25.71 -14.00
C PRO A 402 -23.12 27.09 -14.33
N SER A 403 -23.22 27.49 -15.61
CA SER A 403 -22.95 28.87 -16.01
C SER A 403 -24.07 29.74 -15.43
N ASP A 404 -23.71 30.91 -14.90
CA ASP A 404 -24.67 31.91 -14.40
C ASP A 404 -25.73 32.26 -15.44
#